data_AF-A0A2T8I5R1-F1
#
_entry.id   AF-A0A2T8I5R1-F1
#
_cell.length_a   1.000
_cell.length_b   1.000
_cell.length_c   1.000
_cell.angle_alpha   90.00
_cell.angle_beta   90.00
_cell.angle_gamma   90.00
#
_symmetry.space_group_name_H-M   'P 1'
#
loop_
_entity.id
_entity.type
_entity.pdbx_description
1 polymer ?
#
loop_
_entity_poly.entity_id
_entity_poly.type
_entity_poly.pdbx_seq_one_letter_code
_entity_poly.pdbx_strand_id
1 'polypeptide(L)'
;MEGGTLGWVNLWRGIMLCNVLVGSDPVLHYIRFPKPMAGNMSEYLQTPARAVRDVTCSDGFIRLIEIEKMAMMDAARASNGPRNRAVGTRTPESYKPGGWIAVTWKTATSSNQWIKDCTVYVSRGSILPVLMHNHPEKFRIGKPCAGWPCLEYA
;
A
#
# COMPACT_ATOMS: atom_id res chain seq x y z
N MET A 1 -0.65 10.24 18.39
CA MET A 1 -1.26 11.58 18.25
C MET A 1 -1.59 12.05 19.65
N GLU A 2 -1.35 13.32 19.96
CA GLU A 2 -1.86 13.92 21.19
C GLU A 2 -3.40 13.93 21.16
N GLY A 3 -4.04 13.93 22.31
CA GLY A 3 -5.50 13.72 22.46
C GLY A 3 -6.41 14.75 21.78
N GLY A 4 -5.85 15.78 21.12
CA GLY A 4 -6.59 16.83 20.41
C GLY A 4 -6.38 16.91 18.90
N THR A 5 -5.57 16.04 18.30
CA THR A 5 -5.29 16.11 16.85
C THR A 5 -6.29 15.29 16.04
N LEU A 6 -7.05 15.94 15.17
CA LEU A 6 -7.90 15.31 14.15
C LEU A 6 -7.18 15.27 12.80
N GLY A 7 -7.40 14.17 12.06
CA GLY A 7 -6.82 13.96 10.73
C GLY A 7 -7.86 13.56 9.70
N TRP A 8 -8.01 14.33 8.63
CA TRP A 8 -8.83 13.96 7.46
C TRP A 8 -7.96 13.43 6.35
N VAL A 9 -8.25 12.22 5.89
CA VAL A 9 -7.42 11.50 4.93
C VAL A 9 -8.06 11.45 3.55
N ASN A 10 -7.30 11.87 2.54
CA ASN A 10 -7.56 11.53 1.16
C ASN A 10 -6.40 10.66 0.66
N LEU A 11 -6.64 9.36 0.48
CA LEU A 11 -5.61 8.36 0.14
C LEU A 11 -4.86 8.63 -1.18
N TRP A 12 -5.40 9.46 -2.07
CA TRP A 12 -4.72 9.90 -3.28
C TRP A 12 -3.86 11.15 -3.07
N ARG A 13 -4.27 12.05 -2.17
CA ARG A 13 -3.72 13.41 -2.08
C ARG A 13 -2.86 13.65 -0.85
N GLY A 14 -3.30 13.21 0.32
CA GLY A 14 -2.65 13.57 1.59
C GLY A 14 -3.59 13.56 2.79
N ILE A 15 -3.10 14.17 3.87
CA ILE A 15 -3.80 14.30 5.15
C ILE A 15 -3.88 15.77 5.55
N MET A 16 -5.03 16.19 6.05
CA MET A 16 -5.20 17.45 6.75
C MET A 16 -5.21 17.18 8.25
N LEU A 17 -4.25 17.75 8.97
CA LEU A 17 -4.14 17.66 10.43
C LEU A 17 -4.61 18.97 11.06
N CYS A 18 -5.37 18.88 12.14
CA CYS A 18 -5.81 20.02 12.90
C CYS A 18 -5.81 19.67 14.38
N ASN A 19 -5.17 20.50 15.21
CA ASN A 19 -5.31 20.37 16.66
C ASN A 19 -6.49 21.22 17.12
N VAL A 20 -7.59 20.57 17.50
CA VAL A 20 -8.84 21.25 17.89
C VAL A 20 -8.84 21.72 19.34
N LEU A 21 -7.83 21.36 20.12
CA LEU A 21 -7.71 21.76 21.52
C LEU A 21 -6.79 22.98 21.72
N VAL A 22 -6.16 23.49 20.66
CA VAL A 22 -5.25 24.64 20.74
C VAL A 22 -5.99 25.93 20.39
N GLY A 23 -6.36 26.67 21.43
CA GLY A 23 -6.81 28.07 21.34
C GLY A 23 -8.07 28.32 20.52
N SER A 24 -8.32 29.61 20.22
CA SER A 24 -9.46 30.07 19.41
C SER A 24 -9.27 29.88 17.90
N ASP A 25 -8.03 29.75 17.44
CA ASP A 25 -7.66 29.75 16.02
C ASP A 25 -6.88 28.49 15.66
N PRO A 26 -7.57 27.36 15.41
CA PRO A 26 -6.91 26.10 15.11
C PRO A 26 -6.19 26.17 13.76
N VAL A 27 -4.91 25.80 13.76
CA VAL A 27 -4.08 25.77 12.54
C VAL A 27 -4.22 24.44 11.82
N LEU A 28 -4.51 24.54 10.52
CA LEU A 28 -4.66 23.40 9.63
C LEU A 28 -3.33 23.12 8.91
N HIS A 29 -2.81 21.91 9.05
CA HIS A 29 -1.58 21.46 8.42
C HIS A 29 -1.87 20.42 7.34
N TYR A 30 -1.46 20.69 6.10
CA TYR A 30 -1.63 19.75 5.00
C TYR A 30 -0.34 18.99 4.69
N ILE A 31 -0.38 17.67 4.86
CA ILE A 31 0.71 16.75 4.52
C ILE A 31 0.36 16.05 3.21
N ARG A 32 1.07 16.40 2.13
CA ARG A 32 0.88 15.77 0.81
C ARG A 32 1.49 14.38 0.79
N PHE A 33 0.80 13.39 0.21
CA PHE A 33 1.34 12.05 0.02
C PHE A 33 2.38 11.97 -1.10
N PRO A 34 3.30 10.99 -1.04
CA PRO A 34 4.11 10.58 -2.18
C PRO A 34 3.26 10.32 -3.42
N LYS A 35 3.84 10.62 -4.59
CA LYS A 35 3.21 10.32 -5.89
C LYS A 35 2.91 8.81 -5.99
N PRO A 36 1.78 8.43 -6.61
CA PRO A 36 1.48 7.02 -6.90
C PRO A 36 2.60 6.33 -7.64
N MET A 37 2.76 5.03 -7.37
CA MET A 37 3.63 4.17 -8.14
C MET A 37 3.14 4.10 -9.59
N ALA A 38 4.06 3.86 -10.51
CA ALA A 38 3.82 4.00 -11.94
C ALA A 38 2.67 3.11 -12.44
N GLY A 39 2.55 1.88 -11.93
CA GLY A 39 1.44 0.98 -12.32
C GLY A 39 0.08 1.47 -11.85
N ASN A 40 0.03 2.20 -10.73
CA ASN A 40 -1.20 2.74 -10.16
C ASN A 40 -1.58 4.11 -10.74
N MET A 41 -0.73 4.74 -11.56
CA MET A 41 -1.03 6.05 -12.17
C MET A 41 -2.26 6.01 -13.09
N SER A 42 -2.50 4.88 -13.75
CA SER A 42 -3.70 4.69 -14.57
C SER A 42 -4.98 4.62 -13.74
N GLU A 43 -4.89 4.21 -12.48
CA GLU A 43 -6.02 4.11 -11.55
C GLU A 43 -6.20 5.37 -10.69
N TYR A 44 -5.24 6.30 -10.73
CA TYR A 44 -5.24 7.52 -9.94
C TYR A 44 -6.52 8.32 -10.16
N LEU A 45 -7.30 8.51 -9.08
CA LEU A 45 -8.62 9.16 -9.06
C LEU A 45 -9.72 8.47 -9.89
N GLN A 46 -9.44 7.31 -10.48
CA GLN A 46 -10.41 6.52 -11.25
C GLN A 46 -10.99 5.36 -10.43
N THR A 47 -10.21 4.83 -9.48
CA THR A 47 -10.64 3.75 -8.58
C THR A 47 -10.59 4.19 -7.11
N PRO A 48 -11.32 3.50 -6.22
CA PRO A 48 -11.17 3.70 -4.78
C PRO A 48 -9.73 3.41 -4.34
N ALA A 49 -9.05 4.44 -3.83
CA ALA A 49 -7.65 4.34 -3.39
C ALA A 49 -7.40 3.19 -2.40
N ARG A 50 -8.41 2.85 -1.57
CA ARG A 50 -8.34 1.77 -0.57
C ARG A 50 -7.96 0.39 -1.14
N ALA A 51 -8.10 0.19 -2.45
CA ALA A 51 -7.69 -1.05 -3.10
C ALA A 51 -6.15 -1.19 -3.17
N VAL A 52 -5.42 -0.07 -3.16
CA VAL A 52 -3.98 -0.03 -3.42
C VAL A 52 -3.21 0.82 -2.41
N ARG A 53 -3.87 1.60 -1.56
CA ARG A 53 -3.26 2.49 -0.56
C ARG A 53 -3.99 2.43 0.76
N ASP A 54 -3.23 2.53 1.84
CA ASP A 54 -3.77 2.69 3.18
C ASP A 54 -2.81 3.51 4.05
N VAL A 55 -3.32 4.13 5.11
CA VAL A 55 -2.52 4.98 6.00
C VAL A 55 -2.83 4.72 7.46
N THR A 56 -1.78 4.69 8.27
CA THR A 56 -1.89 4.58 9.72
C THR A 56 -1.12 5.70 10.39
N CYS A 57 -1.50 6.03 11.62
CA CYS A 57 -0.75 6.96 12.45
C CYS A 57 -0.52 6.34 13.84
N SER A 58 0.74 6.05 14.16
CA SER A 58 1.14 5.54 15.47
C SER A 58 2.51 6.11 15.87
N ASP A 59 2.72 6.29 17.17
CA ASP A 59 4.00 6.74 17.74
C ASP A 59 4.52 8.08 17.18
N GLY A 60 3.60 9.00 16.85
CA GLY A 60 3.94 10.31 16.27
C GLY A 60 4.35 10.26 14.79
N PHE A 61 4.19 9.10 14.15
CA PHE A 61 4.48 8.92 12.74
C PHE A 61 3.25 8.51 11.95
N ILE A 62 3.14 9.07 10.76
CA ILE A 62 2.20 8.65 9.73
C ILE A 62 2.94 7.67 8.82
N ARG A 63 2.34 6.51 8.58
CA ARG A 63 2.86 5.50 7.65
C ARG A 63 1.84 5.27 6.54
N LEU A 64 2.28 5.42 5.30
CA LEU A 64 1.50 5.16 4.09
C LEU A 64 2.03 3.88 3.45
N ILE A 65 1.16 2.92 3.19
CA ILE A 65 1.47 1.77 2.33
C ILE A 65 0.85 1.97 0.96
N GLU A 66 1.57 1.59 -0.08
CA GLU A 66 1.05 1.47 -1.44
C GLU A 66 1.43 0.10 -2.02
N ILE A 67 0.48 -0.55 -2.69
CA ILE A 67 0.65 -1.84 -3.34
C ILE A 67 0.41 -1.67 -4.84
N GLU A 68 1.29 -2.23 -5.67
CA GLU A 68 1.14 -2.29 -7.13
C GLU A 68 1.20 -3.76 -7.57
N LYS A 69 0.21 -4.16 -8.37
CA LYS A 69 0.17 -5.48 -9.01
C LYS A 69 1.05 -5.46 -10.25
N MET A 70 2.04 -6.35 -10.31
CA MET A 70 2.87 -6.47 -11.50
C MET A 70 2.09 -7.13 -12.62
N ALA A 71 2.32 -6.68 -13.86
CA ALA A 71 1.72 -7.29 -15.03
C ALA A 71 2.09 -8.77 -15.14
N MET A 72 1.14 -9.58 -15.61
CA MET A 72 1.39 -10.97 -15.99
C MET A 72 2.47 -11.00 -17.06
N MET A 73 3.59 -11.66 -16.79
CA MET A 73 4.64 -11.86 -17.79
C MET A 73 4.31 -13.09 -18.64
N ASP A 74 4.22 -12.91 -19.96
CA ASP A 74 4.24 -14.05 -20.89
C ASP A 74 5.59 -14.75 -20.73
N ALA A 75 5.61 -16.00 -20.26
CA ALA A 75 6.85 -16.77 -20.12
C ALA A 75 7.61 -16.88 -21.47
N ALA A 76 6.88 -16.84 -22.59
CA ALA A 76 7.44 -16.87 -23.94
C ALA A 76 8.21 -15.58 -24.35
N ARG A 77 7.95 -14.43 -23.71
CA ARG A 77 8.68 -13.18 -23.99
C ARG A 77 10.02 -13.08 -23.25
N ALA A 78 10.23 -13.88 -22.21
CA ALA A 78 11.46 -13.88 -21.42
C ALA A 78 12.59 -14.70 -22.05
N SER A 79 12.29 -15.59 -23.01
CA SER A 79 13.33 -16.26 -23.79
C SER A 79 13.79 -15.37 -24.93
N ASN A 80 15.07 -14.94 -24.92
CA ASN A 80 15.76 -14.26 -26.02
C ASN A 80 15.96 -15.16 -27.27
N GLY A 81 15.04 -16.09 -27.53
CA GLY A 81 15.07 -16.97 -28.69
C GLY A 81 14.61 -16.26 -29.97
N PRO A 82 15.02 -16.76 -31.16
CA PRO A 82 14.65 -16.16 -32.44
C PRO A 82 13.13 -16.05 -32.58
N ARG A 83 12.66 -14.89 -33.08
CA ARG A 83 11.24 -14.60 -33.30
C ARG A 83 10.67 -15.47 -34.43
N ASN A 84 10.29 -16.70 -34.13
CA ASN A 84 9.40 -17.46 -35.01
C ASN A 84 7.96 -17.01 -34.71
N ARG A 85 7.36 -16.24 -35.63
CA ARG A 85 5.93 -15.87 -35.60
C ARG A 85 5.02 -17.08 -35.89
N ALA A 86 5.20 -18.16 -35.15
CA ALA A 86 4.16 -19.18 -35.08
C ALA A 86 3.06 -18.63 -34.17
N VAL A 87 1.83 -18.55 -34.69
CA VAL A 87 0.64 -18.31 -33.88
C VAL A 87 0.41 -19.57 -33.05
N GLY A 88 1.20 -19.72 -31.99
CA GLY A 88 1.02 -20.77 -30.99
C GLY A 88 -0.22 -20.44 -30.17
N THR A 89 -1.11 -21.42 -30.01
CA THR A 89 -2.29 -21.33 -29.15
C THR A 89 -1.85 -20.93 -27.74
N ARG A 90 -2.18 -19.70 -27.31
CA ARG A 90 -1.85 -19.21 -25.97
C ARG A 90 -2.66 -20.01 -24.95
N THR A 91 -2.01 -20.95 -24.27
CA THR A 91 -2.63 -21.67 -23.16
C THR A 91 -2.61 -20.80 -21.89
N PRO A 92 -3.65 -20.84 -21.04
CA PRO A 92 -3.66 -20.14 -19.74
C PRO A 92 -2.46 -20.48 -18.84
N GLU A 93 -1.83 -21.64 -19.07
CA GLU A 93 -0.69 -22.16 -18.31
C GLU A 93 0.65 -21.42 -18.57
N SER A 94 0.77 -20.62 -19.65
CA SER A 94 2.00 -19.86 -19.92
C SER A 94 2.13 -18.53 -19.16
N TYR A 95 1.06 -18.14 -18.45
CA TYR A 95 1.03 -16.92 -17.65
C TYR A 95 1.59 -17.20 -16.26
N LYS A 96 2.77 -16.65 -15.97
CA LYS A 96 3.23 -16.58 -14.58
C LYS A 96 2.42 -15.49 -13.88
N PRO A 97 1.78 -15.77 -12.72
CA PRO A 97 1.12 -14.75 -11.94
C PRO A 97 2.08 -13.58 -11.71
N GLY A 98 1.71 -12.40 -12.21
CA GLY A 98 2.41 -11.17 -11.87
C GLY A 98 2.31 -11.01 -10.35
N GLY A 99 3.47 -10.91 -9.70
CA GLY A 99 3.56 -10.68 -8.27
C GLY A 99 3.04 -9.29 -7.86
N TRP A 100 3.40 -8.84 -6.67
CA TRP A 100 3.15 -7.47 -6.23
C TRP A 100 4.35 -6.89 -5.52
N ILE A 101 4.43 -5.57 -5.59
CA ILE A 101 5.35 -4.75 -4.82
C ILE A 101 4.52 -3.92 -3.83
N ALA A 102 4.96 -3.91 -2.57
CA ALA A 102 4.44 -3.04 -1.54
C ALA A 102 5.54 -2.08 -1.10
N VAL A 103 5.25 -0.78 -1.04
CA VAL A 103 6.17 0.25 -0.58
C VAL A 103 5.53 0.97 0.60
N THR A 104 6.28 1.06 1.70
CA THR A 104 5.88 1.86 2.85
C THR A 104 6.68 3.15 2.89
N TRP A 105 5.98 4.24 3.15
CA TRP A 105 6.55 5.56 3.41
C TRP A 105 6.21 5.99 4.83
N LYS A 106 7.08 6.80 5.42
CA LYS A 106 6.91 7.31 6.78
C LYS A 106 7.20 8.81 6.84
N THR A 107 6.44 9.56 7.62
CA THR A 107 6.74 10.96 7.99
C THR A 107 6.33 11.19 9.44
N ALA A 108 6.99 12.13 10.14
CA ALA A 108 6.53 12.59 11.44
C ALA A 108 5.26 13.44 11.28
N THR A 109 4.35 13.46 12.27
CA THR A 109 3.15 14.32 12.24
C THR A 109 3.48 15.81 12.23
N SER A 110 4.68 16.18 12.67
CA SER A 110 5.22 17.55 12.62
C SER A 110 6.01 17.86 11.35
N SER A 111 6.09 16.92 10.40
CA SER A 111 6.91 17.04 9.18
C SER A 111 6.09 16.81 7.91
N ASN A 112 6.55 17.47 6.84
CA ASN A 112 6.04 17.27 5.48
C ASN A 112 6.97 16.40 4.62
N GLN A 113 8.04 15.86 5.22
CA GLN A 113 9.06 15.09 4.51
C GLN A 113 8.82 13.59 4.67
N TRP A 114 8.44 12.95 3.57
CA TRP A 114 8.31 11.51 3.50
C TRP A 114 9.66 10.86 3.25
N ILE A 115 9.96 9.83 4.04
CA ILE A 115 11.06 8.91 3.80
C ILE A 115 10.49 7.55 3.37
N LYS A 116 11.17 6.88 2.45
CA LYS A 116 10.83 5.51 2.08
C LYS A 116 11.34 4.59 3.19
N ASP A 117 10.45 3.80 3.79
CA ASP A 117 10.74 2.95 4.95
C ASP A 117 11.17 1.55 4.49
N CYS A 118 10.28 0.84 3.79
CA CYS A 118 10.56 -0.49 3.27
C CYS A 118 9.90 -0.76 1.92
N THR A 119 10.46 -1.71 1.17
CA THR A 119 9.92 -2.24 -0.08
C THR A 119 9.88 -3.76 0.02
N VAL A 120 8.71 -4.36 -0.20
CA VAL A 120 8.52 -5.82 -0.18
C VAL A 120 8.05 -6.27 -1.55
N TYR A 121 8.64 -7.37 -2.04
CA TYR A 121 8.26 -8.01 -3.29
C TYR A 121 7.77 -9.43 -3.03
N VAL A 122 6.63 -9.79 -3.63
CA VAL A 122 6.07 -11.14 -3.56
C VAL A 122 5.88 -11.66 -4.97
N SER A 123 6.56 -12.76 -5.29
CA SER A 123 6.64 -13.33 -6.64
C SER A 123 5.52 -14.33 -6.98
N ARG A 124 4.78 -14.84 -5.99
CA ARG A 124 3.74 -15.86 -6.18
C ARG A 124 2.58 -15.66 -5.21
N GLY A 125 1.37 -15.82 -5.74
CA GLY A 125 0.16 -16.07 -4.96
C GLY A 125 -0.67 -14.83 -4.74
N SER A 126 -1.97 -14.98 -4.96
CA SER A 126 -3.07 -14.05 -4.68
C SER A 126 -3.01 -13.53 -3.24
N ILE A 127 -3.49 -12.30 -2.97
CA ILE A 127 -3.45 -11.69 -1.62
C ILE A 127 -4.60 -12.26 -0.76
N LEU A 128 -5.54 -12.93 -1.44
CA LEU A 128 -6.72 -13.56 -0.87
C LEU A 128 -6.42 -14.59 0.24
N PRO A 129 -5.50 -15.56 0.09
CA PRO A 129 -5.22 -16.51 1.17
C PRO A 129 -4.57 -15.85 2.39
N VAL A 130 -3.84 -14.76 2.20
CA VAL A 130 -3.10 -14.06 3.28
C VAL A 130 -4.00 -13.07 4.02
N LEU A 131 -4.91 -12.38 3.32
CA LEU A 131 -5.89 -11.48 3.95
C LEU A 131 -7.05 -12.24 4.60
N MET A 132 -7.50 -13.36 4.01
CA MET A 132 -8.60 -14.18 4.55
C MET A 132 -8.19 -15.04 5.75
N HIS A 133 -6.88 -15.25 5.97
CA HIS A 133 -6.37 -15.96 7.14
C HIS A 133 -6.18 -15.10 8.40
N ASN A 134 -6.67 -13.84 8.40
CA ASN A 134 -6.83 -13.06 9.64
C ASN A 134 -8.02 -13.51 10.51
N HIS A 135 -8.48 -14.76 10.37
CA HIS A 135 -9.22 -15.42 11.44
C HIS A 135 -8.22 -15.88 12.52
N PRO A 136 -8.42 -15.55 13.80
CA PRO A 136 -7.37 -15.56 14.84
C PRO A 136 -6.85 -16.95 15.27
N GLU A 137 -7.27 -18.04 14.65
CA GLU A 137 -7.12 -19.36 15.26
C GLU A 137 -5.89 -20.17 14.83
N LYS A 138 -5.15 -19.81 13.77
CA LYS A 138 -4.09 -20.72 13.26
C LYS A 138 -2.86 -20.03 12.67
N PHE A 139 -2.07 -19.33 13.49
CA PHE A 139 -0.64 -19.18 13.21
C PHE A 139 0.18 -19.35 14.49
N ARG A 140 1.08 -20.36 14.50
CA ARG A 140 2.17 -20.43 15.47
C ARG A 140 3.18 -19.35 15.10
N ILE A 141 3.19 -18.30 15.90
CA ILE A 141 3.99 -17.10 15.74
C ILE A 141 5.45 -17.41 16.12
N GLY A 142 6.36 -17.37 15.15
CA GLY A 142 7.71 -16.88 15.42
C GLY A 142 7.58 -15.38 15.74
N LYS A 143 8.09 -14.98 16.91
CA LYS A 143 7.87 -13.70 17.62
C LYS A 143 7.33 -12.53 16.77
N PRO A 144 6.24 -11.86 17.20
CA PRO A 144 5.65 -10.76 16.45
C PRO A 144 6.56 -9.53 16.53
N CYS A 145 6.75 -8.85 15.40
CA CYS A 145 7.17 -7.45 15.41
C CYS A 145 6.04 -6.65 16.07
N ALA A 146 6.31 -6.11 17.25
CA ALA A 146 5.35 -5.33 18.04
C ALA A 146 4.74 -4.18 17.21
N GLY A 147 3.41 -4.03 17.27
CA GLY A 147 2.75 -2.80 16.80
C GLY A 147 1.47 -2.91 15.98
N TRP A 148 0.77 -4.04 15.95
CA TRP A 148 -0.54 -4.14 15.26
C TRP A 148 -1.70 -4.13 16.27
N PRO A 149 -2.46 -3.02 16.42
CA PRO A 149 -3.81 -3.10 16.95
C PRO A 149 -4.78 -3.50 15.83
N CYS A 150 -5.64 -4.48 16.15
CA CYS A 150 -6.74 -4.94 15.33
C CYS A 150 -7.73 -3.80 15.01
N LEU A 151 -8.21 -3.78 13.77
CA LEU A 151 -9.38 -3.01 13.35
C LEU A 151 -10.63 -3.61 14.00
N GLU A 152 -11.22 -2.93 14.98
CA GLU A 152 -12.62 -3.15 15.35
C GLU A 152 -13.50 -2.35 14.39
N TYR A 153 -14.37 -3.04 13.68
CA TYR A 153 -15.48 -2.44 12.94
C TYR A 153 -16.74 -2.53 13.81
N ALA A 154 -17.36 -1.38 14.09
CA ALA A 154 -18.76 -1.29 14.51
C ALA A 154 -19.68 -1.27 13.28
#